data_AF-A0A3N5L2G9-F1
#
_entry.id   AF-A0A3N5L2G9-F1
#
_cell.length_a   1.000
_cell.length_b   1.000
_cell.length_c   1.000
_cell.angle_alpha   90.00
_cell.angle_beta   90.00
_cell.angle_gamma   90.00
#
_symmetry.space_group_name_H-M   'P 1'
#
loop_
_entity.id
_entity.type
_entity.pdbx_description
1 polymer ?
#
loop_
_entity_poly.entity_id
_entity_poly.type
_entity_poly.pdbx_seq_one_letter_code
_entity_poly.pdbx_strand_id
1 'polypeptide(L)'
;ASPRAVSLFNGRSLAGWIQIENSATSLGSGGITDPAAFAAKLTNGSDAVSVFLRGRLQDSVKADLAAYSPSNANARPVISALVKQLNQVISGPSIYDKARFSKVVLRPETRQLLKRKPGGQQLARLNKLLLEDAYPAELAKSVSTGWVVKDGAMASTGTGRGVIYSAKDYGRFRLMFTMRHVSGNPDHEACVLIFCTRPQPGERPLDALGGIQFQVPLGGHWDYRPGMNNAGDKLFNRLTKPPFNNHEWSRVEILADAATGTARMAVAQPVGSKAVEVLVFKDPTAGKVGPIAWQMHNAGLIDEFKDVTIEVDPKDFDLVTEK
;
A
#
# COMPACT_ATOMS: atom_id res chain seq x y z
N ALA A 1 11.30 31.23 -16.72
CA ALA A 1 12.03 30.24 -15.90
C ALA A 1 11.45 28.86 -16.16
N SER A 2 12.27 27.81 -16.28
CA SER A 2 11.75 26.43 -16.18
C SER A 2 11.18 26.22 -14.77
N PRO A 3 10.05 25.52 -14.59
CA PRO A 3 9.54 25.24 -13.27
C PRO A 3 10.64 24.57 -12.42
N ARG A 4 10.94 25.18 -11.29
CA ARG A 4 12.00 24.69 -10.38
C ARG A 4 11.51 23.40 -9.72
N ALA A 5 12.37 22.39 -9.62
CA ALA A 5 12.04 21.17 -8.89
C ALA A 5 11.57 21.50 -7.46
N VAL A 6 10.50 20.83 -7.02
CA VAL A 6 9.91 20.98 -5.68
C VAL A 6 10.10 19.70 -4.87
N SER A 7 10.30 19.83 -3.57
CA SER A 7 10.37 18.68 -2.66
C SER A 7 8.99 18.04 -2.48
N LEU A 8 8.92 16.72 -2.67
CA LEU A 8 7.74 15.91 -2.30
C LEU A 8 7.86 15.31 -0.91
N PHE A 9 9.08 15.20 -0.37
CA PHE A 9 9.32 14.66 0.95
C PHE A 9 10.44 15.45 1.65
N ASN A 10 10.12 15.96 2.84
CA ASN A 10 11.00 16.86 3.60
C ASN A 10 11.88 16.16 4.65
N GLY A 11 11.86 14.83 4.71
CA GLY A 11 12.62 14.04 5.69
C GLY A 11 12.06 14.10 7.13
N ARG A 12 10.93 14.77 7.38
CA ARG A 12 10.39 14.97 8.74
C ARG A 12 9.00 14.39 8.93
N SER A 13 8.18 14.38 7.90
CA SER A 13 6.81 13.88 7.98
C SER A 13 6.35 13.30 6.64
N LEU A 14 5.41 12.35 6.68
CA LEU A 14 4.74 11.84 5.49
C LEU A 14 3.57 12.73 5.03
N ALA A 15 3.57 14.02 5.40
CA ALA A 15 2.57 14.97 4.92
C ALA A 15 2.64 15.08 3.40
N GLY A 16 1.48 15.08 2.73
CA GLY A 16 1.40 15.02 1.27
C GLY A 16 1.46 13.62 0.67
N TRP A 17 1.53 12.59 1.52
CA TRP A 17 1.49 11.18 1.13
C TRP A 17 0.33 10.44 1.79
N ILE A 18 -0.20 9.45 1.08
CA ILE A 18 -1.33 8.63 1.51
C ILE A 18 -0.88 7.17 1.47
N GLN A 19 -1.13 6.43 2.55
CA GLN A 19 -0.77 5.02 2.65
C GLN A 19 -2.00 4.13 2.41
N ILE A 20 -1.81 3.07 1.62
CA ILE A 20 -2.72 1.94 1.50
C ILE A 20 -1.91 0.69 1.77
N GLU A 21 -2.20 0.00 2.87
CA GLU A 21 -1.71 -1.37 3.08
C GLU A 21 -2.85 -2.34 2.76
N ASN A 22 -2.57 -3.39 1.99
CA ASN A 22 -3.59 -4.36 1.57
C ASN A 22 -4.23 -5.05 2.79
N SER A 23 -3.47 -5.21 3.88
CA SER A 23 -3.95 -5.77 5.14
C SER A 23 -4.55 -4.73 6.10
N ALA A 24 -4.35 -3.42 5.91
CA ALA A 24 -4.87 -2.41 6.85
C ALA A 24 -6.39 -2.26 6.81
N THR A 25 -7.03 -2.69 5.73
CA THR A 25 -8.47 -2.51 5.50
C THR A 25 -9.21 -3.83 5.34
N SER A 26 -8.57 -4.95 5.71
CA SER A 26 -9.20 -6.28 5.72
C SER A 26 -8.62 -7.17 6.83
N LEU A 27 -9.42 -8.13 7.28
CA LEU A 27 -9.01 -9.26 8.10
C LEU A 27 -8.65 -10.44 7.19
N GLY A 28 -7.53 -11.09 7.49
CA GLY A 28 -7.22 -12.43 6.97
C GLY A 28 -7.55 -13.49 8.02
N SER A 29 -7.72 -14.75 7.61
CA SER A 29 -8.03 -15.84 8.54
C SER A 29 -6.98 -16.01 9.63
N GLY A 30 -5.69 -15.84 9.31
CA GLY A 30 -4.60 -15.85 10.29
C GLY A 30 -4.60 -14.66 11.26
N GLY A 31 -5.42 -13.64 11.00
CA GLY A 31 -5.64 -12.51 11.91
C GLY A 31 -6.64 -12.81 13.02
N ILE A 32 -7.33 -13.95 12.97
CA ILE A 32 -8.16 -14.44 14.08
C ILE A 32 -7.28 -15.40 14.90
N THR A 33 -6.78 -14.92 16.03
CA THR A 33 -5.81 -15.63 16.87
C THR A 33 -6.46 -16.70 17.75
N ASP A 34 -7.74 -16.51 18.09
CA ASP A 34 -8.56 -17.52 18.77
C ASP A 34 -9.91 -17.68 18.06
N PRO A 35 -9.99 -18.54 17.04
CA PRO A 35 -11.21 -18.78 16.28
C PRO A 35 -12.38 -19.29 17.13
N ALA A 36 -12.12 -20.10 18.16
CA ALA A 36 -13.16 -20.69 18.98
C ALA A 36 -13.78 -19.65 19.92
N ALA A 37 -12.95 -18.87 20.61
CA ALA A 37 -13.42 -17.76 21.44
C ALA A 37 -14.16 -16.70 20.62
N PHE A 38 -13.66 -16.40 19.42
CA PHE A 38 -14.31 -15.42 18.56
C PHE A 38 -15.67 -15.89 18.06
N ALA A 39 -15.79 -17.15 17.60
CA ALA A 39 -17.06 -17.74 17.23
C ALA A 39 -18.05 -17.70 18.40
N ALA A 40 -17.61 -18.10 19.60
CA ALA A 40 -18.45 -18.07 20.80
C ALA A 40 -18.96 -16.65 21.14
N LYS A 41 -18.10 -15.63 21.04
CA LYS A 41 -18.51 -14.22 21.24
C LYS A 41 -19.52 -13.76 20.19
N LEU A 42 -19.27 -14.06 18.91
CA LEU A 42 -20.19 -13.68 17.84
C LEU A 42 -21.53 -14.43 17.92
N THR A 43 -21.56 -15.64 18.47
CA THR A 43 -22.80 -16.43 18.67
C THR A 43 -23.56 -16.03 19.93
N ASN A 44 -22.87 -15.80 21.06
CA ASN A 44 -23.50 -15.70 22.39
C ASN A 44 -23.27 -14.35 23.10
N GLY A 45 -22.30 -13.56 22.67
CA GLY A 45 -21.93 -12.30 23.32
C GLY A 45 -23.10 -11.31 23.39
N SER A 46 -23.29 -10.70 24.56
CA SER A 46 -24.33 -9.69 24.82
C SER A 46 -23.82 -8.26 24.71
N ASP A 47 -22.51 -8.07 24.46
CA ASP A 47 -21.95 -6.75 24.22
C ASP A 47 -22.49 -6.17 22.89
N ALA A 48 -22.61 -4.83 22.86
CA ALA A 48 -23.27 -4.16 21.75
C ALA A 48 -22.53 -4.31 20.41
N VAL A 49 -21.22 -4.57 20.42
CA VAL A 49 -20.44 -4.83 19.19
C VAL A 49 -20.77 -6.21 18.66
N SER A 50 -20.76 -7.25 19.50
CA SER A 50 -21.11 -8.62 19.10
C SER A 50 -22.56 -8.74 18.61
N VAL A 51 -23.50 -8.08 19.27
CA VAL A 51 -24.90 -8.03 18.83
C VAL A 51 -25.01 -7.36 17.45
N PHE A 52 -24.32 -6.23 17.25
CA PHE A 52 -24.30 -5.55 15.96
C PHE A 52 -23.72 -6.44 14.86
N LEU A 53 -22.55 -7.05 15.10
CA LEU A 53 -21.89 -7.90 14.10
C LEU A 53 -22.71 -9.13 13.76
N ARG A 54 -23.28 -9.81 14.76
CA ARG A 54 -24.20 -10.95 14.55
C ARG A 54 -25.35 -10.55 13.65
N GLY A 55 -25.92 -9.36 13.84
CA GLY A 55 -26.99 -8.82 12.98
C GLY A 55 -26.56 -8.54 11.52
N ARG A 56 -25.25 -8.49 11.23
CA ARG A 56 -24.71 -8.35 9.87
C ARG A 56 -24.36 -9.67 9.21
N LEU A 57 -24.34 -10.78 9.96
CA LEU A 57 -24.01 -12.09 9.41
C LEU A 57 -25.21 -12.73 8.71
N GLN A 58 -24.95 -13.49 7.65
CA GLN A 58 -25.98 -14.34 7.03
C GLN A 58 -26.34 -15.51 7.95
N ASP A 59 -27.57 -16.01 7.86
CA ASP A 59 -28.07 -17.05 8.77
C ASP A 59 -27.30 -18.36 8.66
N SER A 60 -26.80 -18.71 7.47
CA SER A 60 -25.91 -19.85 7.27
C SER A 60 -24.63 -19.73 8.10
N VAL A 61 -23.98 -18.56 8.07
CA VAL A 61 -22.77 -18.31 8.86
C VAL A 61 -23.08 -18.29 10.36
N LYS A 62 -24.23 -17.76 10.78
CA LYS A 62 -24.64 -17.83 12.20
C LYS A 62 -24.79 -19.27 12.68
N ALA A 63 -25.43 -20.13 11.87
CA ALA A 63 -25.60 -21.54 12.19
C ALA A 63 -24.25 -22.26 12.25
N ASP A 64 -23.37 -22.01 11.28
CA ASP A 64 -22.01 -22.56 11.25
C ASP A 64 -21.18 -22.15 12.47
N LEU A 65 -21.30 -20.90 12.93
CA LEU A 65 -20.60 -20.42 14.13
C LEU A 65 -21.15 -21.04 15.42
N ALA A 66 -22.45 -21.35 15.47
CA ALA A 66 -23.04 -22.02 16.63
C ALA A 66 -22.57 -23.49 16.75
N ALA A 67 -22.27 -24.14 15.62
CA ALA A 67 -21.73 -25.50 15.55
C ALA A 67 -20.19 -25.55 15.44
N TYR A 68 -19.51 -24.41 15.59
CA TYR A 68 -18.07 -24.33 15.36
C TYR A 68 -17.27 -25.11 16.40
N SER A 69 -16.36 -25.94 15.92
CA SER A 69 -15.29 -26.54 16.71
C SER A 69 -13.99 -26.52 15.91
N PRO A 70 -12.84 -26.20 16.52
CA PRO A 70 -11.55 -26.23 15.83
C PRO A 70 -11.16 -27.64 15.35
N SER A 71 -11.74 -28.70 15.92
CA SER A 71 -11.53 -30.09 15.51
C SER A 71 -12.39 -30.52 14.32
N ASN A 72 -13.41 -29.75 13.94
CA ASN A 72 -14.31 -30.12 12.85
C ASN A 72 -13.61 -29.94 11.48
N ALA A 73 -13.87 -30.87 10.56
CA ALA A 73 -13.31 -30.82 9.20
C ALA A 73 -13.69 -29.53 8.44
N ASN A 74 -14.85 -28.93 8.75
CA ASN A 74 -15.32 -27.68 8.16
C ASN A 74 -14.83 -26.41 8.88
N ALA A 75 -13.99 -26.50 9.92
CA ALA A 75 -13.55 -25.34 10.70
C ALA A 75 -12.91 -24.24 9.82
N ARG A 76 -12.03 -24.63 8.89
CA ARG A 76 -11.38 -23.69 7.96
C ARG A 76 -12.38 -22.99 7.01
N PRO A 77 -13.28 -23.72 6.31
CA PRO A 77 -14.37 -23.11 5.56
C PRO A 77 -15.23 -22.12 6.35
N VAL A 78 -15.63 -22.46 7.59
CA VAL A 78 -16.47 -21.58 8.43
C VAL A 78 -15.75 -20.28 8.75
N ILE A 79 -14.47 -20.33 9.15
CA ILE A 79 -13.68 -19.13 9.41
C ILE A 79 -13.47 -18.29 8.15
N SER A 80 -13.25 -18.93 7.00
CA SER A 80 -13.15 -18.22 5.71
C SER A 80 -14.44 -17.46 5.36
N ALA A 81 -15.60 -18.09 5.57
CA ALA A 81 -16.90 -17.46 5.36
C ALA A 81 -17.15 -16.29 6.32
N LEU A 82 -16.80 -16.45 7.61
CA LEU A 82 -16.87 -15.38 8.59
C LEU A 82 -15.99 -14.18 8.19
N VAL A 83 -14.72 -14.43 7.85
CA VAL A 83 -13.78 -13.39 7.42
C VAL A 83 -14.32 -12.62 6.22
N LYS A 84 -14.91 -13.32 5.24
CA LYS A 84 -15.54 -12.67 4.08
C LYS A 84 -16.65 -11.70 4.49
N GLN A 85 -17.52 -12.07 5.42
CA GLN A 85 -18.62 -11.21 5.89
C GLN A 85 -18.12 -10.06 6.77
N LEU A 86 -17.14 -10.30 7.64
CA LEU A 86 -16.50 -9.23 8.42
C LEU A 86 -15.82 -8.22 7.50
N ASN A 87 -15.18 -8.66 6.42
CA ASN A 87 -14.58 -7.75 5.44
C ASN A 87 -15.61 -6.89 4.70
N GLN A 88 -16.85 -7.37 4.52
CA GLN A 88 -17.96 -6.54 4.02
C GLN A 88 -18.41 -5.49 5.04
N VAL A 89 -18.42 -5.83 6.33
CA VAL A 89 -18.69 -4.87 7.41
C VAL A 89 -17.58 -3.81 7.47
N ILE A 90 -16.32 -4.23 7.36
CA ILE A 90 -15.15 -3.34 7.37
C ILE A 90 -15.21 -2.34 6.22
N SER A 91 -15.50 -2.79 4.99
CA SER A 91 -15.55 -1.92 3.82
C SER A 91 -16.82 -1.06 3.74
N GLY A 92 -17.83 -1.34 4.56
CA GLY A 92 -19.11 -0.64 4.58
C GLY A 92 -19.09 0.69 5.34
N PRO A 93 -20.29 1.20 5.73
CA PRO A 93 -20.43 2.40 6.55
C PRO A 93 -19.69 2.31 7.89
N SER A 94 -19.52 3.45 8.56
CA SER A 94 -18.87 3.46 9.88
C SER A 94 -19.60 2.54 10.86
N ILE A 95 -18.84 1.64 11.50
CA ILE A 95 -19.37 0.81 12.59
C ILE A 95 -19.34 1.55 13.93
N TYR A 96 -18.68 2.71 14.02
CA TYR A 96 -18.63 3.46 15.26
C TYR A 96 -19.98 4.05 15.62
N ASP A 97 -20.45 3.73 16.81
CA ASP A 97 -21.53 4.42 17.49
C ASP A 97 -21.11 4.59 18.95
N LYS A 98 -21.42 5.74 19.56
CA LYS A 98 -20.95 6.09 20.91
C LYS A 98 -21.49 5.10 21.96
N ALA A 99 -22.74 4.68 21.84
CA ALA A 99 -23.32 3.72 22.77
C ALA A 99 -22.75 2.32 22.53
N ARG A 100 -22.65 1.90 21.26
CA ARG A 100 -22.09 0.60 20.85
C ARG A 100 -20.67 0.38 21.36
N PHE A 101 -19.81 1.41 21.30
CA PHE A 101 -18.41 1.33 21.71
C PHE A 101 -18.13 1.86 23.12
N SER A 102 -19.17 2.11 23.93
CA SER A 102 -19.03 2.72 25.27
C SER A 102 -18.16 1.92 26.25
N LYS A 103 -18.12 0.58 26.11
CA LYS A 103 -17.30 -0.32 26.94
C LYS A 103 -15.98 -0.74 26.28
N VAL A 104 -15.67 -0.21 25.10
CA VAL A 104 -14.48 -0.58 24.33
C VAL A 104 -13.37 0.44 24.57
N VAL A 105 -12.20 -0.04 25.00
CA VAL A 105 -11.01 0.81 25.16
C VAL A 105 -10.35 1.02 23.82
N LEU A 106 -10.65 2.15 23.16
CA LEU A 106 -10.03 2.50 21.89
C LEU A 106 -8.54 2.81 22.07
N ARG A 107 -7.67 2.37 21.16
CA ARG A 107 -6.24 2.77 21.19
C ARG A 107 -6.03 4.22 20.68
N PRO A 108 -4.87 4.85 20.93
CA PRO A 108 -4.61 6.23 20.47
C PRO A 108 -4.82 6.43 18.96
N GLU A 109 -4.34 5.50 18.14
CA GLU A 109 -4.51 5.52 16.68
C GLU A 109 -6.00 5.54 16.27
N THR A 110 -6.83 4.64 16.82
CA THR A 110 -8.26 4.58 16.55
C THR A 110 -8.96 5.89 16.91
N ARG A 111 -8.64 6.47 18.08
CA ARG A 111 -9.19 7.78 18.49
C ARG A 111 -8.76 8.90 17.55
N GLN A 112 -7.51 8.93 17.14
CA GLN A 112 -7.00 9.96 16.23
C GLN A 112 -7.66 9.85 14.85
N LEU A 113 -7.80 8.63 14.33
CA LEU A 113 -8.45 8.37 13.05
C LEU A 113 -9.93 8.73 13.11
N LEU A 114 -10.64 8.35 14.18
CA LEU A 114 -12.04 8.70 14.40
C LEU A 114 -12.29 10.22 14.37
N LYS A 115 -11.41 11.01 15.02
CA LYS A 115 -11.50 12.48 15.03
C LYS A 115 -11.41 13.11 13.63
N ARG A 116 -10.74 12.44 12.69
CA ARG A 116 -10.58 12.93 11.31
C ARG A 116 -11.81 12.72 10.43
N LYS A 117 -12.84 12.01 10.93
CA LYS A 117 -14.07 11.67 10.17
C LYS A 117 -13.74 11.09 8.80
N PRO A 118 -12.99 9.97 8.75
CA PRO A 118 -12.44 9.47 7.51
C PRO A 118 -13.54 8.92 6.60
N GLY A 119 -13.31 9.04 5.29
CA GLY A 119 -14.07 8.33 4.25
C GLY A 119 -13.21 7.27 3.55
N GLY A 120 -13.82 6.49 2.66
CA GLY A 120 -13.13 5.51 1.82
C GLY A 120 -12.26 4.52 2.60
N GLN A 121 -11.04 4.25 2.14
CA GLN A 121 -10.14 3.28 2.77
C GLN A 121 -9.72 3.67 4.20
N GLN A 122 -9.65 4.96 4.52
CA GLN A 122 -9.39 5.38 5.90
C GLN A 122 -10.57 5.06 6.83
N LEU A 123 -11.80 5.04 6.30
CA LEU A 123 -12.96 4.56 7.04
C LEU A 123 -12.89 3.04 7.24
N ALA A 124 -12.51 2.29 6.20
CA ALA A 124 -12.32 0.84 6.33
C ALA A 124 -11.22 0.51 7.35
N ARG A 125 -10.09 1.23 7.36
CA ARG A 125 -9.06 1.12 8.40
C ARG A 125 -9.63 1.41 9.78
N LEU A 126 -10.43 2.47 9.92
CA LEU A 126 -11.10 2.80 11.18
C LEU A 126 -12.02 1.66 11.64
N ASN A 127 -12.86 1.11 10.75
CA ASN A 127 -13.72 -0.02 11.06
C ASN A 127 -12.92 -1.24 11.51
N LYS A 128 -11.81 -1.58 10.84
CA LYS A 128 -10.94 -2.68 11.25
C LYS A 128 -10.34 -2.44 12.65
N LEU A 129 -9.78 -1.26 12.90
CA LEU A 129 -9.20 -0.92 14.20
C LEU A 129 -10.23 -0.95 15.32
N LEU A 130 -11.48 -0.55 15.05
CA LEU A 130 -12.60 -0.66 15.98
C LEU A 130 -12.92 -2.12 16.32
N LEU A 131 -12.90 -3.03 15.33
CA LEU A 131 -13.08 -4.47 15.59
C LEU A 131 -11.94 -5.01 16.46
N GLU A 132 -10.69 -4.70 16.13
CA GLU A 132 -9.54 -5.16 16.92
C GLU A 132 -9.58 -4.63 18.36
N ASP A 133 -9.98 -3.37 18.56
CA ASP A 133 -10.15 -2.78 19.90
C ASP A 133 -11.29 -3.45 20.69
N ALA A 134 -12.34 -3.92 20.01
CA ALA A 134 -13.46 -4.63 20.62
C ALA A 134 -13.16 -6.11 20.94
N TYR A 135 -12.24 -6.73 20.20
CA TYR A 135 -11.86 -8.14 20.33
C TYR A 135 -10.33 -8.33 20.47
N PRO A 136 -9.69 -7.69 21.47
CA PRO A 136 -8.22 -7.67 21.57
C PRO A 136 -7.60 -9.03 21.92
N ALA A 137 -8.39 -10.00 22.42
CA ALA A 137 -7.92 -11.36 22.70
C ALA A 137 -8.10 -12.30 21.49
N GLU A 138 -9.07 -12.01 20.63
CA GLU A 138 -9.45 -12.88 19.52
C GLU A 138 -8.87 -12.44 18.17
N LEU A 139 -8.55 -11.15 18.03
CA LEU A 139 -8.02 -10.58 16.80
C LEU A 139 -6.60 -10.09 16.99
N ALA A 140 -5.74 -10.45 16.04
CA ALA A 140 -4.39 -9.90 15.95
C ALA A 140 -4.48 -8.39 15.76
N LYS A 141 -3.69 -7.67 16.54
CA LYS A 141 -3.53 -6.23 16.40
C LYS A 141 -2.87 -5.92 15.05
N SER A 142 -3.47 -5.02 14.27
CA SER A 142 -2.77 -4.44 13.12
C SER A 142 -1.50 -3.75 13.61
N VAL A 143 -0.39 -4.10 12.98
CA VAL A 143 0.86 -3.35 13.05
C VAL A 143 0.62 -1.92 12.53
N SER A 144 1.22 -0.95 13.21
CA SER A 144 1.07 0.47 12.86
C SER A 144 1.76 0.75 11.52
N THR A 145 1.02 1.36 10.59
CA THR A 145 1.46 2.01 9.32
C THR A 145 2.59 1.35 8.52
N GLY A 146 2.32 1.06 7.26
CA GLY A 146 3.27 0.40 6.35
C GLY A 146 4.51 1.22 6.03
N TRP A 147 4.46 2.51 6.35
CA TRP A 147 5.52 3.47 6.10
C TRP A 147 5.68 4.45 7.25
N VAL A 148 6.92 4.76 7.58
CA VAL A 148 7.31 5.71 8.63
C VAL A 148 8.40 6.66 8.12
N VAL A 149 8.68 7.71 8.89
CA VAL A 149 9.92 8.48 8.71
C VAL A 149 10.96 7.90 9.66
N LYS A 150 12.08 7.46 9.11
CA LYS A 150 13.21 6.91 9.86
C LYS A 150 14.50 7.54 9.34
N ASP A 151 15.24 8.21 10.20
CA ASP A 151 16.54 8.84 9.89
C ASP A 151 16.52 9.73 8.63
N GLY A 152 15.44 10.50 8.46
CA GLY A 152 15.27 11.39 7.29
C GLY A 152 14.78 10.69 6.01
N ALA A 153 14.59 9.37 6.03
CA ALA A 153 14.03 8.59 4.93
C ALA A 153 12.57 8.21 5.18
N MET A 154 11.81 8.11 4.09
CA MET A 154 10.55 7.40 4.05
C MET A 154 10.88 5.91 3.98
N ALA A 155 10.59 5.19 5.07
CA ALA A 155 10.96 3.78 5.23
C ALA A 155 9.71 2.90 5.26
N SER A 156 9.70 1.81 4.50
CA SER A 156 8.70 0.76 4.71
C SER A 156 8.97 0.04 6.03
N THR A 157 7.92 -0.50 6.63
CA THR A 157 7.99 -1.20 7.93
C THR A 157 8.01 -2.72 7.79
N GLY A 158 7.90 -3.25 6.56
CA GLY A 158 7.86 -4.68 6.28
C GLY A 158 6.53 -5.35 6.68
N THR A 159 5.51 -4.58 7.03
CA THR A 159 4.25 -5.06 7.61
C THR A 159 3.38 -5.86 6.63
N GLY A 160 3.63 -5.78 5.33
CA GLY A 160 2.84 -6.49 4.34
C GLY A 160 3.07 -6.03 2.90
N ARG A 161 2.05 -6.19 2.06
CA ARG A 161 2.01 -5.59 0.73
C ARG A 161 1.21 -4.30 0.78
N GLY A 162 1.71 -3.25 0.14
CA GLY A 162 1.02 -1.96 0.11
C GLY A 162 1.79 -0.89 -0.63
N VAL A 163 1.18 0.29 -0.70
CA VAL A 163 1.75 1.48 -1.33
C VAL A 163 1.66 2.69 -0.42
N ILE A 164 2.63 3.58 -0.54
CA ILE A 164 2.49 4.99 -0.15
C ILE A 164 2.56 5.83 -1.41
N TYR A 165 1.60 6.73 -1.60
CA TYR A 165 1.44 7.45 -2.86
C TYR A 165 1.16 8.93 -2.65
N SER A 166 1.48 9.74 -3.67
CA SER A 166 1.34 11.18 -3.61
C SER A 166 -0.12 11.62 -3.49
N ALA A 167 -0.37 12.61 -2.62
CA ALA A 167 -1.69 13.22 -2.49
C ALA A 167 -2.13 13.95 -3.78
N LYS A 168 -1.16 14.39 -4.61
CA LYS A 168 -1.38 15.00 -5.93
C LYS A 168 -1.17 14.01 -7.06
N ASP A 169 -1.76 14.34 -8.22
CA ASP A 169 -1.59 13.61 -9.46
C ASP A 169 -0.62 14.32 -10.41
N TYR A 170 0.09 13.55 -11.22
CA TYR A 170 1.09 14.02 -12.17
C TYR A 170 0.91 13.34 -13.52
N GLY A 171 1.08 14.10 -14.60
CA GLY A 171 1.01 13.61 -15.98
C GLY A 171 2.38 13.53 -16.64
N ARG A 172 3.09 14.66 -16.65
CA ARG A 172 4.43 14.79 -17.23
C ARG A 172 5.39 15.34 -16.18
N PHE A 173 6.46 14.61 -15.89
CA PHE A 173 7.35 14.95 -14.79
C PHE A 173 8.74 14.35 -14.92
N ARG A 174 9.70 15.01 -14.25
CA ARG A 174 10.99 14.44 -13.84
C ARG A 174 10.95 14.24 -12.33
N LEU A 175 11.05 12.99 -11.91
CA LEU A 175 11.12 12.59 -10.51
C LEU A 175 12.58 12.23 -10.19
N MET A 176 13.12 12.79 -9.11
CA MET A 176 14.41 12.37 -8.58
C MET A 176 14.27 11.96 -7.12
N PHE A 177 14.99 10.91 -6.73
CA PHE A 177 15.02 10.41 -5.36
C PHE A 177 16.27 9.59 -5.12
N THR A 178 16.63 9.43 -3.85
CA THR A 178 17.74 8.58 -3.40
C THR A 178 17.14 7.39 -2.67
N MET A 179 17.55 6.16 -2.99
CA MET A 179 16.93 4.96 -2.41
C MET A 179 17.91 3.83 -2.12
N ARG A 180 17.52 2.91 -1.22
CA ARG A 180 18.13 1.59 -1.03
C ARG A 180 17.10 0.55 -0.56
N HIS A 181 17.33 -0.71 -0.92
CA HIS A 181 16.65 -1.86 -0.31
C HIS A 181 17.43 -2.32 0.93
N VAL A 182 16.90 -2.13 2.13
CA VAL A 182 17.61 -2.44 3.37
C VAL A 182 17.67 -3.94 3.64
N SER A 183 16.55 -4.65 3.51
CA SER A 183 16.48 -6.10 3.80
C SER A 183 15.16 -6.73 3.36
N GLY A 184 15.19 -8.03 3.06
CA GLY A 184 14.01 -8.85 2.77
C GLY A 184 14.28 -10.35 2.90
N ASN A 185 13.23 -11.17 3.05
CA ASN A 185 13.33 -12.63 2.94
C ASN A 185 11.99 -13.27 2.46
N PRO A 186 11.91 -13.76 1.21
CA PRO A 186 12.93 -13.63 0.18
C PRO A 186 13.20 -12.16 -0.14
N ASP A 187 14.43 -11.88 -0.55
CA ASP A 187 14.84 -10.55 -0.99
C ASP A 187 14.08 -10.15 -2.28
N HIS A 188 13.86 -8.86 -2.47
CA HIS A 188 13.16 -8.30 -3.63
C HIS A 188 13.47 -6.81 -3.78
N GLU A 189 13.66 -6.37 -5.02
CA GLU A 189 13.94 -4.96 -5.35
C GLU A 189 12.82 -4.02 -4.86
N ALA A 190 13.23 -2.82 -4.43
CA ALA A 190 12.30 -1.76 -4.11
C ALA A 190 11.54 -1.29 -5.36
N CYS A 191 10.27 -0.94 -5.18
CA CYS A 191 9.35 -0.73 -6.29
C CYS A 191 8.80 0.70 -6.33
N VAL A 192 8.88 1.32 -7.52
CA VAL A 192 8.28 2.62 -7.85
C VAL A 192 7.17 2.42 -8.86
N LEU A 193 6.04 3.09 -8.67
CA LEU A 193 4.90 3.01 -9.58
C LEU A 193 4.59 4.38 -10.17
N ILE A 194 4.43 4.42 -11.49
CA ILE A 194 3.99 5.58 -12.28
C ILE A 194 2.71 5.26 -13.05
N PHE A 195 2.06 6.30 -13.60
CA PHE A 195 0.78 6.17 -14.29
C PHE A 195 -0.31 5.46 -13.45
N CYS A 196 -0.25 5.62 -12.13
CA CYS A 196 -1.16 4.95 -11.19
C CYS A 196 -2.60 5.43 -11.31
N THR A 197 -3.57 4.56 -10.99
CA THR A 197 -4.99 4.92 -10.81
C THR A 197 -5.21 5.44 -9.39
N ARG A 198 -5.65 6.70 -9.27
CA ARG A 198 -6.09 7.25 -7.99
C ARG A 198 -7.28 6.43 -7.45
N PRO A 199 -7.20 5.88 -6.24
CA PRO A 199 -8.32 5.19 -5.64
C PRO A 199 -9.52 6.12 -5.46
N GLN A 200 -10.69 5.70 -5.94
CA GLN A 200 -11.92 6.45 -5.74
C GLN A 200 -12.45 6.24 -4.31
N PRO A 201 -13.09 7.26 -3.70
CA PRO A 201 -13.73 7.10 -2.40
C PRO A 201 -14.78 5.97 -2.43
N GLY A 202 -14.67 5.02 -1.49
CA GLY A 202 -15.61 3.91 -1.36
C GLY A 202 -15.30 2.69 -2.24
N GLU A 203 -14.32 2.78 -3.13
CA GLU A 203 -13.89 1.66 -3.97
C GLU A 203 -12.67 0.95 -3.38
N ARG A 204 -12.52 -0.33 -3.74
CA ARG A 204 -11.28 -1.07 -3.47
C ARG A 204 -10.22 -0.62 -4.47
N PRO A 205 -9.05 -0.14 -4.02
CA PRO A 205 -7.94 0.19 -4.90
C PRO A 205 -7.53 -1.00 -5.76
N LEU A 206 -7.08 -0.73 -6.99
CA LEU A 206 -6.37 -1.71 -7.80
C LEU A 206 -5.08 -2.13 -7.10
N ASP A 207 -4.66 -3.39 -7.28
CA ASP A 207 -3.35 -3.83 -6.80
C ASP A 207 -2.25 -2.97 -7.42
N ALA A 208 -1.29 -2.53 -6.59
CA ALA A 208 -0.26 -1.56 -6.96
C ALA A 208 -0.81 -0.33 -7.73
N LEU A 209 -2.04 0.08 -7.40
CA LEU A 209 -2.78 1.15 -8.06
C LEU A 209 -2.96 0.96 -9.58
N GLY A 210 -2.78 -0.26 -10.10
CA GLY A 210 -2.77 -0.53 -11.54
C GLY A 210 -1.69 0.25 -12.30
N GLY A 211 -0.59 0.60 -11.62
CA GLY A 211 0.50 1.40 -12.17
C GLY A 211 1.52 0.58 -12.96
N ILE A 212 2.40 1.28 -13.65
CA ILE A 212 3.60 0.71 -14.26
C ILE A 212 4.71 0.70 -13.21
N GLN A 213 5.19 -0.49 -12.84
CA GLN A 213 6.21 -0.67 -11.81
C GLN A 213 7.61 -0.67 -12.42
N PHE A 214 8.49 0.16 -11.86
CA PHE A 214 9.93 0.11 -12.05
C PHE A 214 10.57 -0.42 -10.76
N GLN A 215 11.38 -1.47 -10.88
CA GLN A 215 12.16 -2.05 -9.78
C GLN A 215 13.56 -1.41 -9.79
N VAL A 216 13.82 -0.62 -8.75
CA VAL A 216 15.04 0.16 -8.58
C VAL A 216 16.02 -0.57 -7.67
N PRO A 217 17.35 -0.47 -7.91
CA PRO A 217 18.02 0.23 -9.01
C PRO A 217 18.20 -0.58 -10.31
N LEU A 218 17.85 -1.88 -10.34
CA LEU A 218 18.34 -2.79 -11.38
C LEU A 218 17.56 -2.78 -12.70
N GLY A 219 16.41 -2.11 -12.76
CA GLY A 219 15.59 -2.04 -13.97
C GLY A 219 14.76 -3.30 -14.23
N GLY A 220 14.39 -4.05 -13.19
CA GLY A 220 13.25 -4.96 -13.27
C GLY A 220 11.94 -4.17 -13.34
N HIS A 221 10.83 -4.84 -13.63
CA HIS A 221 9.58 -4.15 -13.94
C HIS A 221 8.36 -5.06 -13.85
N TRP A 222 7.18 -4.46 -13.81
CA TRP A 222 5.89 -5.15 -13.88
C TRP A 222 4.79 -4.20 -14.38
N ASP A 223 3.82 -4.71 -15.13
CA ASP A 223 2.66 -3.96 -15.59
C ASP A 223 1.41 -4.38 -14.79
N TYR A 224 0.95 -3.55 -13.84
CA TYR A 224 -0.22 -3.86 -13.02
C TYR A 224 -1.56 -3.44 -13.64
N ARG A 225 -1.59 -2.93 -14.87
CA ARG A 225 -2.86 -2.50 -15.48
C ARG A 225 -3.85 -3.67 -15.52
N PRO A 226 -5.15 -3.42 -15.27
CA PRO A 226 -6.18 -4.46 -15.38
C PRO A 226 -6.12 -5.16 -16.75
N GLY A 227 -6.10 -6.48 -16.75
CA GLY A 227 -5.97 -7.29 -17.97
C GLY A 227 -4.53 -7.50 -18.47
N MET A 228 -3.54 -6.79 -17.92
CA MET A 228 -2.12 -6.99 -18.21
C MET A 228 -1.46 -7.84 -17.12
N ASN A 229 -1.35 -7.33 -15.89
CA ASN A 229 -0.73 -7.98 -14.71
C ASN A 229 0.38 -9.01 -15.02
N ASN A 230 1.38 -8.60 -15.81
CA ASN A 230 2.47 -9.45 -16.28
C ASN A 230 3.76 -8.63 -16.47
N ALA A 231 4.84 -9.29 -16.87
CA ALA A 231 6.13 -8.62 -17.09
C ALA A 231 6.11 -7.61 -18.24
N GLY A 232 5.17 -7.71 -19.19
CA GLY A 232 5.00 -6.70 -20.24
C GLY A 232 6.22 -6.53 -21.13
N ASP A 233 7.10 -7.54 -21.24
CA ASP A 233 8.49 -7.41 -21.72
C ASP A 233 8.67 -6.77 -23.11
N LYS A 234 7.63 -6.72 -23.95
CA LYS A 234 7.69 -6.00 -25.24
C LYS A 234 7.58 -4.48 -25.09
N LEU A 235 7.09 -4.00 -23.96
CA LEU A 235 6.87 -2.59 -23.63
C LEU A 235 8.03 -2.01 -22.81
N PHE A 236 8.85 -2.88 -22.20
CA PHE A 236 10.00 -2.52 -21.40
C PHE A 236 11.30 -2.90 -22.12
N ASN A 237 12.24 -1.96 -22.19
CA ASN A 237 13.57 -2.19 -22.70
C ASN A 237 14.60 -1.93 -21.59
N ARG A 238 15.16 -3.01 -21.04
CA ARG A 238 16.24 -2.96 -20.06
C ARG A 238 17.57 -2.78 -20.78
N LEU A 239 18.06 -1.55 -20.85
CA LEU A 239 19.19 -1.17 -21.68
C LEU A 239 20.52 -1.72 -21.16
N THR A 240 20.73 -1.60 -19.86
CA THR A 240 21.98 -1.97 -19.20
C THR A 240 21.65 -2.78 -17.96
N LYS A 241 22.55 -3.71 -17.58
CA LYS A 241 22.52 -4.40 -16.29
C LYS A 241 23.75 -3.99 -15.47
N PRO A 242 23.82 -2.75 -14.95
CA PRO A 242 24.96 -2.34 -14.15
C PRO A 242 25.05 -3.22 -12.91
N PRO A 243 26.26 -3.50 -12.39
CA PRO A 243 26.47 -4.33 -11.20
C PRO A 243 26.15 -3.54 -9.93
N PHE A 244 25.00 -2.87 -9.88
CA PHE A 244 24.57 -2.12 -8.71
C PHE A 244 24.23 -3.07 -7.56
N ASN A 245 24.57 -2.66 -6.36
CA ASN A 245 24.15 -3.31 -5.13
C ASN A 245 22.81 -2.70 -4.67
N ASN A 246 21.76 -3.52 -4.56
CA ASN A 246 20.44 -3.08 -4.13
C ASN A 246 20.41 -2.50 -2.71
N HIS A 247 21.37 -2.89 -1.87
CA HIS A 247 21.47 -2.47 -0.48
C HIS A 247 22.21 -1.14 -0.29
N GLU A 248 22.90 -0.67 -1.33
CA GLU A 248 23.60 0.61 -1.32
C GLU A 248 22.71 1.75 -1.84
N TRP A 249 22.98 2.96 -1.35
CA TRP A 249 22.26 4.13 -1.80
C TRP A 249 22.48 4.39 -3.30
N SER A 250 21.38 4.56 -4.02
CA SER A 250 21.34 4.88 -5.44
C SER A 250 20.57 6.19 -5.66
N ARG A 251 21.10 7.07 -6.51
CA ARG A 251 20.33 8.23 -7.00
C ARG A 251 19.59 7.81 -8.26
N VAL A 252 18.28 8.01 -8.28
CA VAL A 252 17.42 7.62 -9.39
C VAL A 252 16.76 8.85 -10.00
N GLU A 253 16.75 8.92 -11.32
CA GLU A 253 15.95 9.84 -12.13
C GLU A 253 14.92 9.03 -12.91
N ILE A 254 13.64 9.40 -12.80
CA ILE A 254 12.57 8.90 -13.66
C ILE A 254 11.97 10.07 -14.42
N LEU A 255 11.96 9.97 -15.75
CA LEU A 255 11.33 10.93 -16.64
C LEU A 255 10.12 10.27 -17.29
N ALA A 256 8.91 10.79 -17.05
CA ALA A 256 7.66 10.18 -17.50
C ALA A 256 6.72 11.18 -18.17
N ASP A 257 6.00 10.73 -19.20
CA ASP A 257 4.99 11.50 -19.92
C ASP A 257 3.76 10.65 -20.21
N ALA A 258 2.68 10.94 -19.50
CA ALA A 258 1.38 10.28 -19.64
C ALA A 258 0.74 10.52 -21.01
N ALA A 259 1.03 11.63 -21.71
CA ALA A 259 0.43 11.89 -23.02
C ALA A 259 0.97 10.95 -24.10
N THR A 260 2.22 10.50 -23.95
CA THR A 260 2.88 9.60 -24.90
C THR A 260 3.01 8.17 -24.36
N GLY A 261 2.71 7.95 -23.08
CA GLY A 261 2.88 6.66 -22.42
C GLY A 261 4.35 6.24 -22.33
N THR A 262 5.26 7.19 -22.18
CA THR A 262 6.70 6.93 -22.12
C THR A 262 7.24 7.15 -20.71
N ALA A 263 8.19 6.32 -20.31
CA ALA A 263 8.97 6.56 -19.10
C ALA A 263 10.39 6.02 -19.25
N ARG A 264 11.38 6.74 -18.71
CA ARG A 264 12.80 6.39 -18.74
C ARG A 264 13.35 6.46 -17.32
N MET A 265 14.28 5.58 -16.98
CA MET A 265 14.93 5.54 -15.69
C MET A 265 16.45 5.51 -15.83
N ALA A 266 17.12 6.45 -15.19
CA ALA A 266 18.57 6.45 -15.01
C ALA A 266 18.95 6.34 -13.54
N VAL A 267 20.08 5.69 -13.30
CA VAL A 267 20.58 5.41 -11.96
C VAL A 267 22.06 5.74 -11.86
N ALA A 268 22.44 6.41 -10.77
CA ALA A 268 23.82 6.63 -10.37
C ALA A 268 24.11 5.91 -9.04
N GLN A 269 25.12 5.04 -9.05
CA GLN A 269 25.68 4.39 -7.87
C GLN A 269 27.21 4.25 -8.06
N PRO A 270 28.05 4.78 -7.14
CA PRO A 270 27.68 5.48 -5.91
C PRO A 270 26.98 6.82 -6.15
N VAL A 271 26.23 7.30 -5.16
CA VAL A 271 25.54 8.60 -5.25
C VAL A 271 26.54 9.71 -5.60
N GLY A 272 26.20 10.52 -6.61
CA GLY A 272 27.05 11.59 -7.13
C GLY A 272 27.88 11.21 -8.35
N SER A 273 27.90 9.93 -8.75
CA SER A 273 28.45 9.53 -10.05
C SER A 273 27.55 9.98 -11.21
N LYS A 274 28.08 9.90 -12.44
CA LYS A 274 27.27 9.97 -13.65
C LYS A 274 26.24 8.83 -13.65
N ALA A 275 25.00 9.14 -14.01
CA ALA A 275 23.95 8.13 -14.11
C ALA A 275 24.03 7.35 -15.44
N VAL A 276 23.47 6.16 -15.43
CA VAL A 276 23.29 5.30 -16.61
C VAL A 276 21.81 5.01 -16.77
N GLU A 277 21.26 5.19 -17.98
CA GLU A 277 19.92 4.73 -18.30
C GLU A 277 19.82 3.19 -18.24
N VAL A 278 18.90 2.71 -17.41
CA VAL A 278 18.72 1.28 -17.12
C VAL A 278 17.43 0.71 -17.68
N LEU A 279 16.39 1.54 -17.83
CA LEU A 279 15.07 1.08 -18.24
C LEU A 279 14.31 2.13 -19.05
N VAL A 280 13.71 1.68 -20.15
CA VAL A 280 12.76 2.45 -20.95
C VAL A 280 11.43 1.71 -21.01
N PHE A 281 10.33 2.43 -20.87
CA PHE A 281 8.98 1.95 -21.06
C PHE A 281 8.27 2.77 -22.14
N LYS A 282 7.51 2.11 -23.00
CA LYS A 282 6.66 2.77 -24.01
C LYS A 282 5.38 1.99 -24.30
N ASP A 283 4.26 2.59 -23.93
CA ASP A 283 2.92 2.19 -24.37
C ASP A 283 1.97 3.39 -24.25
N PRO A 284 1.53 4.01 -25.37
CA PRO A 284 0.61 5.14 -25.34
C PRO A 284 -0.70 4.87 -24.60
N THR A 285 -1.12 3.60 -24.50
CA THR A 285 -2.35 3.22 -23.79
C THR A 285 -2.17 3.11 -22.27
N ALA A 286 -0.93 3.11 -21.78
CA ALA A 286 -0.62 3.06 -20.35
C ALA A 286 -0.62 4.43 -19.68
N GLY A 287 -0.34 5.48 -20.45
CA GLY A 287 -0.18 6.83 -19.96
C GLY A 287 -1.43 7.35 -19.26
N LYS A 288 -1.27 7.80 -18.01
CA LYS A 288 -2.39 8.34 -17.22
C LYS A 288 -1.91 9.36 -16.20
N VAL A 289 -2.66 10.46 -16.06
CA VAL A 289 -2.50 11.41 -14.96
C VAL A 289 -2.95 10.75 -13.66
N GLY A 290 -2.04 10.64 -12.69
CA GLY A 290 -2.32 9.95 -11.44
C GLY A 290 -1.18 10.08 -10.44
N PRO A 291 -1.29 9.43 -9.27
CA PRO A 291 -0.26 9.55 -8.24
C PRO A 291 1.02 8.81 -8.64
N ILE A 292 2.12 9.17 -7.99
CA ILE A 292 3.35 8.39 -7.96
C ILE A 292 3.35 7.62 -6.64
N ALA A 293 3.77 6.36 -6.66
CA ALA A 293 3.76 5.53 -5.47
C ALA A 293 5.07 4.76 -5.26
N TRP A 294 5.40 4.51 -4.00
CA TRP A 294 6.36 3.49 -3.60
C TRP A 294 5.59 2.28 -3.14
N GLN A 295 6.07 1.09 -3.51
CA GLN A 295 5.41 -0.16 -3.17
C GLN A 295 6.31 -1.02 -2.30
N MET A 296 5.76 -1.41 -1.16
CA MET A 296 6.27 -2.51 -0.37
C MET A 296 5.70 -3.78 -1.00
N HIS A 297 6.53 -4.49 -1.75
CA HIS A 297 6.05 -5.54 -2.66
C HIS A 297 5.51 -6.75 -1.90
N ASN A 298 6.21 -7.16 -0.84
CA ASN A 298 5.89 -8.28 0.02
C ASN A 298 6.09 -7.91 1.50
N ALA A 299 5.50 -8.72 2.38
CA ALA A 299 5.81 -8.67 3.80
C ALA A 299 7.31 -8.94 4.03
N GLY A 300 7.89 -8.28 5.03
CA GLY A 300 9.31 -8.41 5.40
C GLY A 300 10.28 -7.53 4.62
N LEU A 301 9.83 -6.84 3.56
CA LEU A 301 10.70 -5.95 2.77
C LEU A 301 10.81 -4.57 3.42
N ILE A 302 12.05 -4.13 3.65
CA ILE A 302 12.40 -2.82 4.18
C ILE A 302 13.11 -2.01 3.09
N ASP A 303 12.47 -0.94 2.63
CA ASP A 303 12.95 -0.02 1.60
C ASP A 303 13.04 1.38 2.19
N GLU A 304 14.06 2.16 1.82
CA GLU A 304 14.24 3.53 2.27
C GLU A 304 14.37 4.50 1.08
N PHE A 305 13.61 5.60 1.12
CA PHE A 305 13.58 6.64 0.09
C PHE A 305 13.78 8.03 0.71
N LYS A 306 14.66 8.86 0.14
CA LYS A 306 14.89 10.24 0.58
C LYS A 306 15.20 11.16 -0.61
N ASP A 307 15.40 12.44 -0.34
CA ASP A 307 15.73 13.46 -1.35
C ASP A 307 14.74 13.48 -2.53
N VAL A 308 13.46 13.25 -2.24
CA VAL A 308 12.39 13.11 -3.25
C VAL A 308 11.98 14.49 -3.75
N THR A 309 12.26 14.76 -5.02
CA THR A 309 11.93 16.00 -5.71
C THR A 309 11.23 15.72 -7.02
N ILE A 310 10.33 16.61 -7.43
CA ILE A 310 9.66 16.54 -8.73
C ILE A 310 9.75 17.87 -9.47
N GLU A 311 10.04 17.80 -10.76
CA GLU A 311 9.84 18.89 -11.72
C GLU A 311 8.65 18.50 -12.60
N VAL A 312 7.58 19.31 -12.55
CA VAL A 312 6.37 19.10 -13.35
C VAL A 312 6.54 19.84 -14.67
N ASP A 313 6.15 19.19 -15.77
CA ASP A 313 6.26 19.71 -17.13
C ASP A 313 7.68 20.23 -17.47
N PRO A 314 8.72 19.39 -17.32
CA PRO A 314 10.09 19.78 -17.67
C PRO A 314 10.16 20.19 -19.15
N LYS A 315 10.84 21.32 -19.40
CA LYS A 315 10.99 21.89 -20.76
C LYS A 315 11.84 20.99 -21.65
N ASP A 316 12.98 20.57 -21.13
CA ASP A 316 13.85 19.59 -21.77
C ASP A 316 13.46 18.21 -21.27
N PHE A 317 12.94 17.38 -22.18
CA PHE A 317 12.47 16.04 -21.87
C PHE A 317 13.55 15.00 -22.13
N ASP A 318 14.67 15.19 -21.46
CA ASP A 318 15.83 14.29 -21.52
C ASP A 318 16.36 14.02 -20.11
N LEU A 319 17.09 12.92 -19.93
CA LEU A 319 17.67 12.55 -18.65
C LEU A 319 18.82 13.52 -18.34
N VAL A 320 18.72 14.26 -17.23
CA VAL A 320 19.70 15.30 -16.91
C VAL A 320 20.89 14.75 -16.13
N THR A 321 20.71 13.61 -15.45
CA THR A 321 21.77 12.96 -14.67
C THR A 321 22.79 12.18 -15.51
N GLU A 322 22.51 12.01 -16.81
CA GLU A 322 23.43 11.41 -17.78
C GLU A 322 24.39 12.42 -18.41
N LYS A 323 24.20 13.72 -18.18
CA LYS A 323 25.02 14.79 -18.75
C LYS A 323 26.18 15.09 -17.83
#